data_AF-A0A914E562-F1
#
_entry.id   AF-A0A914E562-F1
#
_cell.length_a   1.000
_cell.length_b   1.000
_cell.length_c   1.000
_cell.angle_alpha   90.00
_cell.angle_beta   90.00
_cell.angle_gamma   90.00
#
_symmetry.space_group_name_H-M   'P 1'
#
loop_
_entity.id
_entity.type
_entity.pdbx_description
1 polymer ?
#
loop_
_entity_poly.entity_id
_entity_poly.type
_entity_poly.pdbx_seq_one_letter_code
_entity_poly.pdbx_strand_id
1 'polypeptide(L)'
;MLKEDLKRQYEEEKRTKLPTASKKEKLPLITRIKNEAIHYYHGFRLFFLELRISNRYLWRLFRGETLTRRERQQLVRSVTDLFRVIPFVVFIIVPFMDFLIPFYIKFFPGALPSTFEGASEKDEKVRRTLKAKVEMARFLQESIEELPKLKKMREAENKESKAAEFAEFVKKVRTEGSYVKTLDILKFAKLFEDELTLDNLAMSQLRALCRVLGIRPLGTPEILRFQLQMKLRELKADDLLIAEEGGVDMLAVSDLMDACRARGMRAFGVSEERLRMQLKQWIELSIDDKIPPSLLLLSRVFYLPEDINFADRIKATLAQLPEDMSEQTRQKLSQIEGGTINFEERLELLKSIEKDLIEERKLTARIAEEQKQKEKEKVNAEVNKTEKEEKEDKNLEEDIETVEWKAQVIRERFEAEKAKDPEFKQKNI
;
A
#
# COMPACT_ATOMS: atom_id res chain seq x y z
N MET A 1 -18.83 4.85 -52.31
CA MET A 1 -19.28 4.61 -50.91
C MET A 1 -18.52 3.44 -50.28
N LEU A 2 -18.95 2.17 -50.37
CA LEU A 2 -18.28 1.04 -49.66
C LEU A 2 -16.77 0.86 -49.94
N LYS A 3 -16.30 1.08 -51.18
CA LYS A 3 -14.87 1.00 -51.53
C LYS A 3 -14.03 2.19 -51.04
N GLU A 4 -14.66 3.34 -50.85
CA GLU A 4 -14.00 4.54 -50.33
C GLU A 4 -13.93 4.49 -48.81
N ASP A 5 -14.97 3.94 -48.16
CA ASP A 5 -14.98 3.72 -46.72
C ASP A 5 -13.99 2.62 -46.32
N LEU A 6 -13.86 1.55 -47.11
CA LEU A 6 -12.80 0.55 -46.90
C LEU A 6 -11.39 1.15 -47.08
N LYS A 7 -11.21 2.04 -48.06
CA LYS A 7 -9.93 2.74 -48.26
C LYS A 7 -9.62 3.69 -47.11
N ARG A 8 -10.62 4.40 -46.59
CA ARG A 8 -10.47 5.27 -45.41
C ARG A 8 -10.15 4.46 -44.15
N GLN A 9 -10.82 3.33 -43.93
CA GLN A 9 -10.49 2.41 -42.84
C GLN A 9 -9.08 1.82 -42.97
N TYR A 10 -8.66 1.47 -44.19
CA TYR A 10 -7.32 0.97 -44.45
C TYR A 10 -6.24 2.06 -44.27
N GLU A 11 -6.55 3.31 -44.62
CA GLU A 11 -5.68 4.46 -44.39
C GLU A 11 -5.63 4.89 -42.92
N GLU A 12 -6.74 4.78 -42.17
CA GLU A 12 -6.81 5.01 -40.72
C GLU A 12 -6.05 3.91 -39.93
N GLU A 13 -6.15 2.64 -40.34
CA GLU A 13 -5.32 1.55 -39.80
C GLU A 13 -3.82 1.77 -40.08
N LYS A 14 -3.49 2.44 -41.19
CA LYS A 14 -2.11 2.76 -41.57
C LYS A 14 -1.58 3.99 -40.80
N ARG A 15 -2.46 4.95 -40.45
CA ARG A 15 -2.14 6.13 -39.64
C ARG A 15 -2.04 5.84 -38.14
N THR A 16 -2.77 4.85 -37.63
CA THR A 16 -2.73 4.41 -36.21
C THR A 16 -1.55 3.48 -35.89
N LYS A 17 -0.86 2.95 -36.90
CA LYS A 17 0.47 2.34 -36.72
C LYS A 17 1.50 3.45 -36.51
N LEU A 18 1.82 3.73 -35.24
CA LEU A 18 2.99 4.52 -34.86
C LEU A 18 4.23 4.05 -35.64
N PRO A 19 5.18 4.96 -35.97
CA PRO A 19 6.33 4.63 -36.80
C PRO A 19 7.02 3.40 -36.22
N THR A 20 7.05 2.33 -37.02
CA THR A 20 7.85 1.14 -36.77
C THR A 20 9.22 1.59 -36.33
N ALA A 21 9.60 1.18 -35.11
CA ALA A 21 10.91 1.41 -34.54
C ALA A 21 11.98 1.33 -35.64
N SER A 22 12.76 2.41 -35.76
CA SER A 22 13.97 2.46 -36.57
C SER A 22 14.66 1.11 -36.49
N LYS A 23 14.86 0.45 -37.65
CA LYS A 23 15.65 -0.77 -37.76
C LYS A 23 17.03 -0.44 -37.20
N LYS A 24 17.25 -0.73 -35.91
CA LYS A 24 18.57 -0.68 -35.29
C LYS A 24 19.47 -1.56 -36.15
N GLU A 25 20.45 -0.95 -36.80
CA GLU A 25 21.45 -1.66 -37.58
C GLU A 25 22.02 -2.79 -36.73
N LYS A 26 22.04 -3.99 -37.29
CA LYS A 26 22.43 -5.16 -36.54
C LYS A 26 23.94 -5.07 -36.30
N LEU A 27 24.35 -4.65 -35.09
CA LEU A 27 25.75 -4.68 -34.66
C LEU A 27 26.38 -6.05 -34.99
N PRO A 28 27.68 -6.10 -35.31
CA PRO A 28 28.35 -7.34 -35.66
C PRO A 28 28.20 -8.40 -34.55
N LEU A 29 28.10 -9.68 -34.96
CA LEU A 29 27.78 -10.81 -34.06
C LEU A 29 28.71 -10.87 -32.83
N ILE A 30 30.01 -10.62 -33.02
CA ILE A 30 31.01 -10.61 -31.95
C ILE A 30 30.72 -9.50 -30.93
N THR A 31 30.31 -8.32 -31.38
CA THR A 31 29.97 -7.20 -30.51
C THR A 31 28.66 -7.44 -29.77
N ARG A 32 27.70 -8.14 -30.37
CA ARG A 32 26.48 -8.58 -29.69
C ARG A 32 26.78 -9.58 -28.58
N ILE A 33 27.56 -10.61 -28.88
CA ILE A 33 27.96 -11.63 -27.89
C ILE A 33 28.75 -10.99 -26.75
N LYS A 34 29.69 -10.08 -27.06
CA LYS A 34 30.45 -9.34 -26.03
C LYS A 34 29.53 -8.49 -25.17
N ASN A 35 28.61 -7.73 -25.77
CA ASN A 35 27.68 -6.88 -25.04
C ASN A 35 26.71 -7.70 -24.18
N GLU A 36 26.22 -8.84 -24.68
CA GLU A 36 25.41 -9.79 -23.92
C GLU A 36 26.20 -10.39 -22.76
N ALA A 37 27.42 -10.87 -22.99
CA ALA A 37 28.27 -11.44 -21.94
C ALA A 37 28.58 -10.44 -20.82
N ILE A 38 28.92 -9.19 -21.19
CA ILE A 38 29.11 -8.09 -20.25
C ILE A 38 27.82 -7.82 -19.47
N HIS A 39 26.66 -7.78 -20.16
CA HIS A 39 25.35 -7.60 -19.53
C HIS A 39 25.03 -8.72 -18.53
N TYR A 40 25.30 -9.98 -18.87
CA TYR A 40 25.09 -11.13 -17.97
C TYR A 40 26.05 -11.11 -16.77
N TYR A 41 27.33 -10.77 -16.97
CA TYR A 41 28.31 -10.63 -15.89
C TYR A 41 27.87 -9.56 -14.87
N HIS A 42 27.45 -8.40 -15.39
CA HIS A 42 26.90 -7.33 -14.59
C HIS A 42 25.60 -7.76 -13.89
N GLY A 43 24.66 -8.39 -14.59
CA GLY A 43 23.44 -8.93 -14.00
C GLY A 43 23.70 -9.90 -12.85
N PHE A 44 24.70 -10.78 -12.99
CA PHE A 44 25.10 -11.73 -11.95
C PHE A 44 25.72 -11.03 -10.74
N ARG A 45 26.57 -10.00 -10.95
CA ARG A 45 27.15 -9.20 -9.86
C ARG A 45 26.07 -8.42 -9.08
N LEU A 46 25.06 -7.89 -9.77
CA LEU A 46 23.91 -7.23 -9.12
C LEU A 46 23.12 -8.24 -8.28
N PHE A 47 22.81 -9.39 -8.87
CA PHE A 47 22.06 -10.45 -8.22
C PHE A 47 22.76 -10.98 -6.95
N PHE A 48 24.09 -11.14 -6.98
CA PHE A 48 24.85 -11.56 -5.79
C PHE A 48 24.79 -10.51 -4.66
N LEU A 49 24.82 -9.23 -5.01
CA LEU A 49 24.66 -8.14 -4.03
C LEU A 49 23.26 -8.18 -3.40
N GLU A 50 22.22 -8.32 -4.23
CA GLU A 50 20.83 -8.50 -3.77
C GLU A 50 20.71 -9.72 -2.85
N LEU A 51 21.25 -10.87 -3.23
CA LEU A 51 21.29 -12.09 -2.40
C LEU A 51 21.93 -11.86 -1.03
N ARG A 52 23.08 -11.17 -1.00
CA ARG A 52 23.79 -10.89 0.26
C ARG A 52 22.95 -10.03 1.18
N ILE A 53 22.29 -9.01 0.63
CA ILE A 53 21.39 -8.10 1.36
C ILE A 53 20.18 -8.87 1.89
N SER A 54 19.52 -9.68 1.05
CA SER A 54 18.34 -10.46 1.44
C SER A 54 18.64 -11.51 2.49
N ASN A 55 19.79 -12.20 2.37
CA ASN A 55 20.23 -13.16 3.38
C ASN A 55 20.34 -12.48 4.75
N ARG A 56 20.88 -11.25 4.82
CA ARG A 56 20.94 -10.49 6.07
C ARG A 56 19.55 -10.24 6.68
N TYR A 57 18.57 -9.82 5.88
CA TYR A 57 17.20 -9.61 6.36
C TYR A 57 16.52 -10.92 6.76
N LEU A 58 16.77 -12.01 6.04
CA LEU A 58 16.26 -13.33 6.37
C LEU A 58 16.82 -13.83 7.71
N TRP A 59 18.14 -13.68 7.94
CA TRP A 59 18.77 -13.99 9.23
C TRP A 59 18.24 -13.14 10.38
N ARG A 60 17.82 -11.89 10.13
CA ARG A 60 17.18 -11.03 11.13
C ARG A 60 15.80 -11.53 11.52
N LEU A 61 14.98 -11.93 10.55
CA LEU A 61 13.68 -12.56 10.81
C LEU A 61 13.83 -13.86 11.61
N PHE A 62 14.83 -14.69 11.29
CA PHE A 62 15.13 -15.91 12.05
C PHE A 62 15.54 -15.63 13.50
N ARG A 63 16.08 -14.45 13.80
CA ARG A 63 16.36 -13.99 15.17
C ARG A 63 15.17 -13.33 15.88
N GLY A 64 14.01 -13.26 15.23
CA GLY A 64 12.81 -12.62 15.77
C GLY A 64 12.83 -11.09 15.71
N GLU A 65 13.74 -10.47 14.95
CA GLU A 65 13.72 -9.02 14.74
C GLU A 65 12.56 -8.64 13.80
N THR A 66 11.85 -7.55 14.11
CA THR A 66 10.87 -6.95 13.18
C THR A 66 11.61 -6.19 12.07
N LEU A 67 11.08 -6.30 10.84
CA LEU A 67 11.55 -5.55 9.68
C LEU A 67 10.64 -4.35 9.46
N THR A 68 11.21 -3.23 9.03
CA THR A 68 10.40 -2.11 8.54
C THR A 68 9.67 -2.50 7.27
N ARG A 69 8.61 -1.76 6.91
CA ARG A 69 7.82 -1.98 5.70
C ARG A 69 8.70 -2.07 4.45
N ARG A 70 9.65 -1.15 4.31
CA ARG A 70 10.58 -1.10 3.17
C ARG A 70 11.54 -2.29 3.15
N GLU A 71 12.10 -2.67 4.31
CA GLU A 71 12.98 -3.85 4.43
C GLU A 71 12.23 -5.13 4.02
N ARG A 72 10.97 -5.26 4.44
CA ARG A 72 10.09 -6.38 4.08
C ARG A 72 9.83 -6.44 2.57
N GLN A 73 9.51 -5.30 1.95
CA GLN A 73 9.26 -5.23 0.51
C GLN A 73 10.52 -5.60 -0.31
N GLN A 74 11.69 -5.12 0.12
CA GLN A 74 12.95 -5.48 -0.51
C GLN A 74 13.25 -6.97 -0.38
N LEU A 75 13.04 -7.56 0.79
CA LEU A 75 13.19 -9.00 1.00
C LEU A 75 12.25 -9.80 0.09
N VAL A 76 10.96 -9.46 0.02
CA VAL A 76 9.97 -10.15 -0.83
C VAL A 76 10.37 -10.09 -2.30
N ARG A 77 10.81 -8.92 -2.78
CA ARG A 77 11.28 -8.74 -4.17
C ARG A 77 12.46 -9.65 -4.47
N SER A 78 13.49 -9.63 -3.62
CA SER A 78 14.69 -10.41 -3.85
C SER A 78 14.47 -11.92 -3.70
N VAL A 79 13.60 -12.35 -2.77
CA VAL A 79 13.19 -13.76 -2.66
C VAL A 79 12.45 -14.20 -3.92
N THR A 80 11.58 -13.34 -4.48
CA THR A 80 10.88 -13.63 -5.75
C THR A 80 11.88 -13.78 -6.90
N ASP A 81 12.87 -12.91 -6.98
CA ASP A 81 13.93 -12.99 -7.99
C ASP A 81 14.82 -14.23 -7.79
N LEU A 82 15.05 -14.68 -6.54
CA LEU A 82 15.76 -15.93 -6.25
C LEU A 82 14.97 -17.17 -6.72
N PHE A 83 13.66 -17.24 -6.44
CA PHE A 83 12.82 -18.35 -6.90
C PHE A 83 12.81 -18.47 -8.43
N ARG A 84 12.93 -17.33 -9.14
CA ARG A 84 13.06 -17.31 -10.60
C ARG A 84 14.37 -17.90 -11.10
N VAL A 85 15.46 -17.85 -10.31
CA VAL A 85 16.77 -18.39 -10.68
C VAL A 85 16.87 -19.91 -10.48
N ILE A 86 16.12 -20.48 -9.53
CA ILE A 86 16.19 -21.90 -9.18
C ILE A 86 16.00 -22.83 -10.40
N PRO A 87 15.00 -22.62 -11.29
CA PRO A 87 14.87 -23.43 -12.51
C PRO A 87 16.11 -23.36 -13.41
N PHE A 88 16.72 -22.18 -13.57
CA PHE A 88 17.93 -21.98 -14.38
C PHE A 88 19.15 -22.70 -13.83
N VAL A 89 19.30 -22.77 -12.50
CA VAL A 89 20.38 -23.55 -11.89
C VAL A 89 20.25 -25.04 -12.20
N VAL A 90 19.03 -25.57 -12.21
CA VAL A 90 18.77 -26.98 -12.59
C VAL A 90 19.14 -27.22 -14.06
N PHE A 91 18.80 -26.29 -14.96
CA PHE A 91 19.17 -26.40 -16.38
C PHE A 91 20.69 -26.48 -16.60
N ILE A 92 21.48 -25.78 -15.77
CA ILE A 92 22.96 -25.76 -15.85
C ILE A 92 23.57 -27.03 -15.24
N ILE A 93 23.03 -27.55 -14.13
CA ILE A 93 23.57 -28.72 -13.43
C ILE A 93 23.32 -30.01 -14.21
N VAL A 94 22.15 -30.12 -14.86
CA VAL A 94 21.79 -31.32 -15.63
C VAL A 94 22.31 -31.21 -17.06
N PRO A 95 23.20 -32.10 -17.51
CA PRO A 95 23.75 -32.03 -18.86
C PRO A 95 22.64 -32.13 -19.93
N PHE A 96 22.79 -31.38 -21.02
CA PHE A 96 21.85 -31.26 -22.15
C PHE A 96 20.50 -30.57 -21.85
N MET A 97 20.22 -30.19 -20.60
CA MET A 97 19.01 -29.42 -20.28
C MET A 97 19.06 -27.96 -20.78
N ASP A 98 20.24 -27.40 -21.04
CA ASP A 98 20.41 -26.05 -21.60
C ASP A 98 19.63 -25.82 -22.91
N PHE A 99 19.46 -26.88 -23.72
CA PHE A 99 18.69 -26.80 -24.97
C PHE A 99 17.19 -26.51 -24.74
N LEU A 100 16.69 -26.76 -23.52
CA LEU A 100 15.31 -26.46 -23.14
C LEU A 100 15.12 -25.01 -22.68
N ILE A 101 16.19 -24.25 -22.39
CA ILE A 101 16.07 -22.85 -21.94
C ILE A 101 15.28 -21.98 -22.95
N PRO A 102 15.55 -22.03 -24.28
CA PRO A 102 14.76 -21.27 -25.26
C PRO A 102 13.28 -21.65 -25.28
N PHE A 103 12.96 -22.92 -25.04
CA PHE A 103 11.59 -23.41 -24.93
C PHE A 103 10.95 -22.93 -23.62
N TYR A 104 11.65 -23.04 -22.50
CA TYR A 104 11.18 -22.61 -21.19
C TYR A 104 10.80 -21.12 -21.16
N ILE A 105 11.65 -20.24 -21.71
CA ILE A 105 11.36 -18.80 -21.79
C ILE A 105 10.13 -18.51 -22.67
N LYS A 106 9.93 -19.28 -23.74
CA LYS A 106 8.77 -19.16 -24.63
C LYS A 106 7.46 -19.53 -23.93
N PHE A 107 7.46 -20.53 -23.05
CA PHE A 107 6.28 -20.97 -22.30
C PHE A 107 6.04 -20.16 -21.01
N PHE A 108 7.10 -19.59 -20.42
CA PHE A 108 7.04 -18.80 -19.20
C PHE A 108 7.59 -17.37 -19.41
N PRO A 109 6.86 -16.49 -20.13
CA PRO A 109 7.26 -15.10 -20.39
C PRO A 109 7.20 -14.27 -19.10
N GLY A 110 8.29 -14.30 -18.33
CA GLY A 110 8.38 -13.73 -16.97
C GLY A 110 9.21 -14.58 -16.01
N ALA A 111 9.76 -15.71 -16.46
CA ALA A 111 10.65 -16.54 -15.67
C ALA A 111 12.02 -15.89 -15.44
N LEU A 112 12.45 -14.95 -16.29
CA LEU A 112 13.73 -14.27 -16.11
C LEU A 112 13.68 -13.38 -14.86
N PRO A 113 14.74 -13.39 -14.03
CA PRO A 113 14.90 -12.38 -12.99
C PRO A 113 14.91 -10.98 -13.60
N SER A 114 14.40 -10.02 -12.83
CA SER A 114 14.28 -8.62 -13.26
C SER A 114 15.62 -8.00 -13.72
N THR A 115 16.73 -8.55 -13.25
CA THR A 115 18.12 -8.17 -13.60
C THR A 115 18.53 -8.54 -15.04
N PHE A 116 17.91 -9.56 -15.64
CA PHE A 116 18.26 -10.06 -16.98
C PHE A 116 17.28 -9.64 -18.09
N GLU A 117 16.19 -8.97 -17.74
CA GLU A 117 15.21 -8.45 -18.71
C GLU A 117 15.72 -7.16 -19.41
N GLY A 118 15.64 -7.13 -20.75
CA GLY A 118 16.01 -5.97 -21.55
C GLY A 118 15.02 -4.79 -21.42
N ALA A 119 15.50 -3.56 -21.63
CA ALA A 119 14.70 -2.34 -21.47
C ALA A 119 13.41 -2.33 -22.32
N SER A 120 13.52 -2.71 -23.61
CA SER A 120 12.37 -2.76 -24.53
C SER A 120 11.28 -3.75 -24.10
N GLU A 121 11.66 -4.88 -23.50
CA GLU A 121 10.69 -5.89 -23.05
C GLU A 121 9.95 -5.43 -21.79
N LYS A 122 10.62 -4.70 -20.91
CA LYS A 122 10.02 -4.09 -19.72
C LYS A 122 8.96 -3.06 -20.12
N ASP A 123 9.29 -2.18 -21.07
CA ASP A 123 8.37 -1.14 -21.53
C ASP A 123 7.11 -1.70 -22.15
N GLU A 124 7.26 -2.73 -22.98
CA GLU A 124 6.13 -3.40 -23.58
C GLU A 124 5.25 -4.07 -22.52
N LYS A 125 5.82 -4.70 -21.50
CA LYS A 125 5.06 -5.30 -20.39
C LYS A 125 4.31 -4.23 -19.59
N VAL A 126 4.96 -3.11 -19.26
CA VAL A 126 4.31 -2.00 -18.55
C VAL A 126 3.17 -1.44 -19.40
N ARG A 127 3.39 -1.16 -20.70
CA ARG A 127 2.35 -0.66 -21.59
C ARG A 127 1.17 -1.62 -21.74
N ARG A 128 1.44 -2.92 -21.92
CA ARG A 128 0.40 -3.96 -22.04
C ARG A 128 -0.42 -4.08 -20.77
N THR A 129 0.23 -4.08 -19.60
CA THR A 129 -0.48 -4.18 -18.31
C THR A 129 -1.31 -2.93 -18.04
N LEU A 130 -0.79 -1.74 -18.32
CA LEU A 130 -1.54 -0.49 -18.18
C LEU A 130 -2.73 -0.43 -19.13
N LYS A 131 -2.56 -0.78 -20.41
CA LYS A 131 -3.66 -0.84 -21.37
C LYS A 131 -4.75 -1.81 -20.91
N ALA A 132 -4.36 -3.00 -20.46
CA ALA A 132 -5.30 -3.99 -19.93
C ALA A 132 -6.02 -3.51 -18.66
N LYS A 133 -5.36 -2.74 -17.78
CA LYS A 133 -5.99 -2.16 -16.60
C LYS A 133 -7.06 -1.13 -16.96
N VAL A 134 -6.78 -0.26 -17.93
CA VAL A 134 -7.73 0.77 -18.39
C VAL A 134 -8.96 0.14 -19.03
N GLU A 135 -8.76 -0.83 -19.93
CA GLU A 135 -9.87 -1.53 -20.60
C GLU A 135 -10.76 -2.29 -19.61
N MET A 136 -10.16 -2.97 -18.63
CA MET A 136 -10.91 -3.71 -17.61
C MET A 136 -11.60 -2.80 -16.59
N ALA A 137 -10.99 -1.65 -16.28
CA ALA A 137 -11.64 -0.64 -15.45
C ALA A 137 -12.87 -0.07 -16.17
N ARG A 138 -12.75 0.24 -17.46
CA ARG A 138 -13.89 0.67 -18.29
C ARG A 138 -15.00 -0.38 -18.33
N PHE A 139 -14.66 -1.66 -18.49
CA PHE A 139 -15.65 -2.74 -18.44
C PHE A 139 -16.37 -2.85 -17.08
N LEU A 140 -15.64 -2.68 -15.97
CA LEU A 140 -16.23 -2.63 -14.63
C LEU A 140 -17.14 -1.40 -14.45
N GLN A 141 -16.76 -0.27 -15.04
CA GLN A 141 -17.56 0.96 -15.04
C GLN A 141 -18.87 0.76 -15.80
N GLU A 142 -18.81 0.25 -17.03
CA GLU A 142 -19.99 -0.08 -17.84
C GLU A 142 -20.90 -1.08 -17.12
N SER A 143 -20.32 -2.09 -16.48
CA SER A 143 -21.07 -3.05 -15.67
C SER A 143 -21.83 -2.39 -14.51
N ILE A 144 -21.24 -1.38 -13.85
CA ILE A 144 -21.86 -0.67 -12.73
C ILE A 144 -23.00 0.25 -13.21
N GLU A 145 -22.83 0.93 -14.33
CA GLU A 145 -23.86 1.78 -14.93
C GLU A 145 -25.08 0.98 -15.42
N GLU A 146 -24.90 -0.32 -15.69
CA GLU A 146 -25.97 -1.24 -16.08
C GLU A 146 -26.72 -1.88 -14.90
N LEU A 147 -26.17 -1.87 -13.69
CA LEU A 147 -26.81 -2.43 -12.49
C LEU A 147 -28.22 -1.86 -12.21
N PRO A 148 -28.47 -0.54 -12.31
CA PRO A 148 -29.80 0.02 -12.09
C PRO A 148 -30.81 -0.48 -13.13
N LYS A 149 -30.36 -0.76 -14.36
CA LYS A 149 -31.22 -1.27 -15.45
C LYS A 149 -31.57 -2.73 -15.20
N LEU A 150 -30.61 -3.55 -14.77
CA LEU A 150 -30.85 -4.94 -14.38
C LEU A 150 -31.81 -5.05 -13.19
N LYS A 151 -31.74 -4.12 -12.23
CA LYS A 151 -32.66 -4.05 -11.09
C LYS A 151 -34.07 -3.65 -11.49
N LYS A 152 -34.23 -2.64 -12.35
CA LYS A 152 -35.55 -2.26 -12.91
C LYS A 152 -36.24 -3.40 -13.68
N MET A 153 -35.47 -4.34 -14.23
CA MET A 153 -36.03 -5.55 -14.88
C MET A 153 -36.39 -6.66 -13.88
N ARG A 154 -35.78 -6.69 -12.69
CA ARG A 154 -35.99 -7.74 -11.67
C ARG A 154 -37.05 -7.38 -10.62
N GLU A 155 -37.20 -6.10 -10.30
CA GLU A 155 -38.14 -5.62 -9.28
C GLU A 155 -39.19 -4.71 -9.93
N ALA A 156 -40.43 -5.20 -10.01
CA ALA A 156 -41.58 -4.35 -10.26
C ALA A 156 -41.84 -3.49 -9.01
N GLU A 157 -41.86 -2.16 -9.22
CA GLU A 157 -42.37 -1.12 -8.33
C GLU A 157 -41.57 -0.64 -7.08
N ASN A 158 -41.42 0.69 -7.02
CA ASN A 158 -41.57 1.55 -5.84
C ASN A 158 -40.49 1.65 -4.74
N LYS A 159 -39.23 1.31 -5.02
CA LYS A 159 -38.10 1.90 -4.27
C LYS A 159 -37.24 2.75 -5.19
N GLU A 160 -37.14 4.04 -4.87
CA GLU A 160 -36.11 4.94 -5.37
C GLU A 160 -34.77 4.18 -5.31
N SER A 161 -34.24 3.85 -6.47
CA SER A 161 -33.17 2.86 -6.56
C SER A 161 -31.89 3.50 -6.07
N LYS A 162 -31.46 3.19 -4.84
CA LYS A 162 -30.12 3.55 -4.32
C LYS A 162 -28.99 3.18 -5.30
N ALA A 163 -29.21 2.20 -6.18
CA ALA A 163 -28.30 1.86 -7.26
C ALA A 163 -28.26 2.92 -8.37
N ALA A 164 -29.39 3.58 -8.68
CA ALA A 164 -29.43 4.71 -9.61
C ALA A 164 -28.72 5.95 -9.05
N GLU A 165 -28.96 6.30 -7.78
CA GLU A 165 -28.21 7.36 -7.08
C GLU A 165 -26.70 7.07 -7.07
N PHE A 166 -26.34 5.80 -6.83
CA PHE A 166 -24.96 5.36 -6.88
C PHE A 166 -24.34 5.50 -8.28
N ALA A 167 -25.07 5.15 -9.35
CA ALA A 167 -24.60 5.32 -10.72
C ALA A 167 -24.40 6.81 -11.09
N GLU A 168 -25.31 7.68 -10.67
CA GLU A 168 -25.18 9.13 -10.85
C GLU A 168 -24.00 9.69 -10.06
N PHE A 169 -23.82 9.22 -8.83
CA PHE A 169 -22.67 9.56 -8.00
C PHE A 169 -21.35 9.18 -8.69
N VAL A 170 -21.21 7.95 -9.19
CA VAL A 170 -20.01 7.52 -9.92
C VAL A 170 -19.77 8.40 -11.15
N LYS A 171 -20.82 8.73 -11.91
CA LYS A 171 -20.74 9.62 -13.07
C LYS A 171 -20.28 11.03 -12.70
N LYS A 172 -20.77 11.57 -11.59
CA LYS A 172 -20.40 12.91 -11.08
C LYS A 172 -18.92 12.96 -10.67
N VAL A 173 -18.47 11.97 -9.91
CA VAL A 173 -17.07 11.83 -9.48
C VAL A 173 -16.14 11.76 -10.69
N ARG A 174 -16.58 11.12 -11.77
CA ARG A 174 -15.84 11.01 -13.03
C ARG A 174 -15.73 12.33 -13.76
N THR A 175 -16.84 13.06 -13.93
CA THR A 175 -16.87 14.29 -14.76
C THR A 175 -16.19 15.46 -14.08
N GLU A 176 -16.41 15.62 -12.78
CA GLU A 176 -15.88 16.75 -12.02
C GLU A 176 -14.46 16.47 -11.53
N GLY A 177 -14.04 15.19 -11.51
CA GLY A 177 -12.81 14.75 -10.86
C GLY A 177 -12.78 15.15 -9.37
N SER A 178 -13.95 15.44 -8.79
CA SER A 178 -14.12 16.06 -7.49
C SER A 178 -13.80 15.06 -6.38
N TYR A 179 -13.28 15.60 -5.28
CA TYR A 179 -12.91 14.81 -4.11
C TYR A 179 -14.15 14.23 -3.46
N VAL A 180 -14.19 12.90 -3.36
CA VAL A 180 -15.23 12.20 -2.63
C VAL A 180 -14.80 12.04 -1.19
N LYS A 181 -15.65 12.46 -0.24
CA LYS A 181 -15.40 12.19 1.18
C LYS A 181 -15.69 10.74 1.50
N THR A 182 -14.96 10.16 2.45
CA THR A 182 -15.15 8.78 2.93
C THR A 182 -16.62 8.52 3.31
N LEU A 183 -17.25 9.49 3.98
CA LEU A 183 -18.67 9.43 4.35
C LEU A 183 -19.61 9.28 3.16
N ASP A 184 -19.31 9.89 2.00
CA ASP A 184 -20.16 9.79 0.81
C ASP A 184 -20.08 8.41 0.16
N ILE A 185 -18.94 7.72 0.30
CA ILE A 185 -18.78 6.32 -0.15
C ILE A 185 -19.57 5.38 0.78
N LEU A 186 -19.47 5.61 2.09
CA LEU A 186 -20.12 4.77 3.10
C LEU A 186 -21.65 4.82 3.02
N LYS A 187 -22.26 5.90 2.50
CA LYS A 187 -23.70 5.96 2.23
C LYS A 187 -24.21 4.79 1.37
N PHE A 188 -23.36 4.26 0.51
CA PHE A 188 -23.69 3.16 -0.40
C PHE A 188 -23.22 1.79 0.11
N ALA A 189 -22.58 1.69 1.29
CA ALA A 189 -21.99 0.44 1.79
C ALA A 189 -22.97 -0.74 1.82
N LYS A 190 -24.22 -0.49 2.20
CA LYS A 190 -25.28 -1.50 2.23
C LYS A 190 -25.55 -2.16 0.86
N LEU A 191 -25.37 -1.44 -0.24
CA LEU A 191 -25.50 -1.99 -1.61
C LEU A 191 -24.44 -3.08 -1.88
N PHE A 192 -23.29 -2.99 -1.21
CA PHE A 192 -22.15 -3.90 -1.40
C PHE A 192 -22.12 -5.07 -0.42
N GLU A 193 -22.86 -4.99 0.68
CA GLU A 193 -23.11 -6.11 1.59
C GLU A 193 -24.11 -7.10 1.00
N ASP A 194 -25.16 -6.59 0.34
CA ASP A 194 -26.27 -7.43 -0.13
C ASP A 194 -26.12 -7.84 -1.61
N GLU A 195 -25.80 -6.90 -2.50
CA GLU A 195 -25.89 -7.12 -3.96
C GLU A 195 -24.51 -7.23 -4.63
N LEU A 196 -23.60 -6.30 -4.35
CA LEU A 196 -22.26 -6.23 -4.97
C LEU A 196 -21.17 -6.90 -4.13
N THR A 197 -21.43 -8.10 -3.61
CA THR A 197 -20.41 -8.90 -2.91
C THR A 197 -19.45 -9.56 -3.90
N LEU A 198 -18.24 -9.94 -3.46
CA LEU A 198 -17.31 -10.70 -4.30
C LEU A 198 -17.91 -12.04 -4.79
N ASP A 199 -18.88 -12.59 -4.05
CA ASP A 199 -19.56 -13.84 -4.39
C ASP A 199 -20.53 -13.66 -5.55
N ASN A 200 -21.20 -12.51 -5.63
CA ASN A 200 -22.19 -12.18 -6.65
C ASN A 200 -21.58 -11.60 -7.94
N LEU A 201 -20.29 -11.25 -7.96
CA LEU A 201 -19.63 -10.71 -9.15
C LEU A 201 -19.49 -11.76 -10.25
N ALA A 202 -19.76 -11.34 -11.49
CA ALA A 202 -19.56 -12.16 -12.67
C ALA A 202 -18.07 -12.47 -12.90
N MET A 203 -17.78 -13.58 -13.57
CA MET A 203 -16.40 -14.00 -13.84
C MET A 203 -15.58 -12.92 -14.58
N SER A 204 -16.19 -12.19 -15.50
CA SER A 204 -15.56 -11.06 -16.21
C SER A 204 -15.14 -9.94 -15.25
N GLN A 205 -16.00 -9.60 -14.30
CA GLN A 205 -15.75 -8.56 -13.29
C GLN A 205 -14.65 -8.98 -12.31
N LEU A 206 -14.66 -10.24 -11.85
CA LEU A 206 -13.59 -10.80 -11.01
C LEU A 206 -12.23 -10.75 -11.72
N ARG A 207 -12.19 -11.13 -13.01
CA ARG A 207 -10.97 -11.05 -13.82
C ARG A 207 -10.50 -9.61 -14.01
N ALA A 208 -11.42 -8.67 -14.21
CA ALA A 208 -11.11 -7.26 -14.34
C ALA A 208 -10.48 -6.69 -13.05
N LEU A 209 -11.09 -6.96 -11.89
CA LEU A 209 -10.55 -6.58 -10.58
C LEU A 209 -9.16 -7.15 -10.34
N CYS A 210 -8.95 -8.44 -10.66
CA CYS A 210 -7.63 -9.07 -10.56
C CYS A 210 -6.58 -8.30 -11.37
N ARG A 211 -6.87 -7.94 -12.63
CA ARG A 211 -5.92 -7.21 -13.48
C ARG A 211 -5.63 -5.80 -12.94
N VAL A 212 -6.65 -5.10 -12.45
CA VAL A 212 -6.49 -3.75 -11.84
C VAL A 212 -5.51 -3.81 -10.66
N LEU A 213 -5.62 -4.83 -9.80
CA LEU A 213 -4.70 -5.07 -8.69
C LEU A 213 -3.35 -5.70 -9.08
N GLY A 214 -3.12 -5.97 -10.37
CA GLY A 214 -1.88 -6.59 -10.85
C GLY A 214 -1.79 -8.10 -10.58
N ILE A 215 -2.90 -8.75 -10.25
CA ILE A 215 -3.01 -10.21 -10.13
C ILE A 215 -3.24 -10.79 -11.53
N ARG A 216 -2.58 -11.92 -11.83
CA ARG A 216 -2.84 -12.66 -13.06
C ARG A 216 -4.15 -13.46 -12.91
N PRO A 217 -5.22 -13.15 -13.65
CA PRO A 217 -6.51 -13.80 -13.47
C PRO A 217 -6.50 -15.21 -14.10
N LEU A 218 -6.23 -16.24 -13.30
CA LEU A 218 -6.24 -17.65 -13.72
C LEU A 218 -7.12 -18.47 -12.77
N GLY A 219 -7.86 -19.42 -13.33
CA GLY A 219 -8.70 -20.36 -12.58
C GLY A 219 -10.20 -20.09 -12.66
N THR A 220 -10.95 -20.79 -11.80
CA THR A 220 -12.40 -20.67 -11.64
C THR A 220 -12.77 -19.42 -10.85
N PRO A 221 -14.05 -19.00 -10.83
CA PRO A 221 -14.49 -17.83 -10.06
C PRO A 221 -14.08 -17.89 -8.57
N GLU A 222 -14.12 -19.06 -7.95
CA GLU A 222 -13.74 -19.30 -6.55
C GLU A 222 -12.26 -19.02 -6.31
N ILE A 223 -11.40 -19.47 -7.25
CA ILE A 223 -9.96 -19.20 -7.21
C ILE A 223 -9.70 -17.69 -7.35
N LEU A 224 -10.41 -17.01 -8.26
CA LEU A 224 -10.27 -15.56 -8.44
C LEU A 224 -10.71 -14.80 -7.19
N ARG A 225 -11.82 -15.20 -6.55
CA ARG A 225 -12.27 -14.62 -5.28
C ARG A 225 -11.24 -14.82 -4.18
N PHE A 226 -10.70 -16.03 -4.05
CA PHE A 226 -9.65 -16.33 -3.08
C PHE A 226 -8.39 -15.49 -3.33
N GLN A 227 -7.96 -15.33 -4.59
CA GLN A 227 -6.83 -14.47 -4.97
C GLN A 227 -7.08 -13.01 -4.57
N LEU A 228 -8.28 -12.47 -4.83
CA LEU A 228 -8.66 -11.11 -4.44
C LEU A 228 -8.66 -10.95 -2.92
N GLN A 229 -9.25 -11.88 -2.18
CA GLN A 229 -9.24 -11.89 -0.72
C GLN A 229 -7.82 -11.94 -0.16
N MET A 230 -6.96 -12.77 -0.76
CA MET A 230 -5.57 -12.87 -0.33
C MET A 230 -4.81 -11.58 -0.59
N LYS A 231 -5.03 -10.97 -1.76
CA LYS A 231 -4.41 -9.68 -2.07
C LYS A 231 -4.89 -8.58 -1.14
N LEU A 232 -6.18 -8.55 -0.80
CA LEU A 232 -6.72 -7.58 0.15
C LEU A 232 -6.14 -7.77 1.55
N ARG A 233 -5.95 -8.99 2.03
CA ARG A 233 -5.26 -9.26 3.30
C ARG A 233 -3.80 -8.78 3.28
N GLU A 234 -3.09 -9.02 2.18
CA GLU A 234 -1.73 -8.50 1.97
C GLU A 234 -1.70 -6.95 2.02
N LEU A 235 -2.65 -6.30 1.35
CA LEU A 235 -2.77 -4.84 1.34
C LEU A 235 -3.14 -4.29 2.72
N LYS A 236 -4.06 -4.94 3.45
CA LYS A 236 -4.42 -4.55 4.81
C LYS A 236 -3.25 -4.67 5.78
N ALA A 237 -2.44 -5.71 5.66
CA ALA A 237 -1.20 -5.82 6.43
C ALA A 237 -0.20 -4.69 6.09
N ASP A 238 -0.08 -4.32 4.82
CA ASP A 238 0.72 -3.15 4.41
C ASP A 238 0.13 -1.82 4.92
N ASP A 239 -1.21 -1.67 4.94
CA ASP A 239 -1.91 -0.50 5.48
C ASP A 239 -1.65 -0.32 6.99
N LEU A 240 -1.67 -1.42 7.76
CA LEU A 240 -1.32 -1.40 9.18
C LEU A 240 0.13 -0.98 9.42
N LEU A 241 1.07 -1.51 8.64
CA LEU A 241 2.48 -1.09 8.73
C LEU A 241 2.66 0.39 8.40
N ILE A 242 1.96 0.92 7.38
CA ILE A 242 2.00 2.37 7.07
C ILE A 242 1.46 3.18 8.25
N ALA A 243 0.38 2.73 8.89
CA ALA A 243 -0.19 3.41 10.05
C ALA A 243 0.78 3.40 11.25
N GLU A 244 1.44 2.27 11.52
CA GLU A 244 2.44 2.12 12.60
C GLU A 244 3.68 2.99 12.38
N GLU A 245 4.13 3.17 11.13
CA GLU A 245 5.34 3.94 10.77
C GLU A 245 5.12 5.47 10.73
N GLY A 246 4.00 5.98 11.25
CA GLY A 246 3.69 7.42 11.30
C GLY A 246 2.76 7.91 10.19
N GLY A 247 2.13 6.99 9.46
CA GLY A 247 1.06 7.29 8.50
C GLY A 247 1.55 7.76 7.13
N VAL A 248 0.59 8.17 6.30
CA VAL A 248 0.83 8.48 4.88
C VAL A 248 1.76 9.68 4.68
N ASP A 249 1.82 10.62 5.63
CA ASP A 249 2.60 11.86 5.49
C ASP A 249 4.12 11.62 5.58
N MET A 250 4.53 10.56 6.29
CA MET A 250 5.94 10.18 6.43
C MET A 250 6.48 9.42 5.21
N LEU A 251 5.62 9.01 4.28
CA LEU A 251 6.04 8.27 3.09
C LEU A 251 6.79 9.17 2.10
N ALA A 252 7.89 8.65 1.56
CA ALA A 252 8.54 9.24 0.40
C ALA A 252 7.67 9.11 -0.85
N VAL A 253 7.83 10.05 -1.80
CA VAL A 253 7.01 10.12 -3.03
C VAL A 253 7.03 8.82 -3.82
N SER A 254 8.18 8.14 -3.90
CA SER A 254 8.28 6.86 -4.61
C SER A 254 7.41 5.78 -3.99
N ASP A 255 7.38 5.69 -2.67
CA ASP A 255 6.66 4.63 -1.98
C ASP A 255 5.18 4.92 -1.89
N LEU A 256 4.84 6.21 -1.87
CA LEU A 256 3.48 6.67 -2.05
C LEU A 256 2.94 6.22 -3.41
N MET A 257 3.69 6.43 -4.50
CA MET A 257 3.32 5.96 -5.84
C MET A 257 3.17 4.44 -5.89
N ASP A 258 4.12 3.70 -5.32
CA ASP A 258 4.07 2.23 -5.28
C ASP A 258 2.89 1.71 -4.43
N ALA A 259 2.64 2.31 -3.26
CA ALA A 259 1.51 1.98 -2.40
C ALA A 259 0.18 2.22 -3.10
N CYS A 260 0.04 3.37 -3.79
CA CYS A 260 -1.13 3.69 -4.61
C CYS A 260 -1.32 2.66 -5.74
N ARG A 261 -0.25 2.34 -6.46
CA ARG A 261 -0.28 1.36 -7.57
C ARG A 261 -0.67 -0.04 -7.10
N ALA A 262 -0.15 -0.48 -5.95
CA ALA A 262 -0.45 -1.79 -5.38
C ALA A 262 -1.95 -1.94 -5.03
N ARG A 263 -2.61 -0.84 -4.66
CA ARG A 263 -4.04 -0.73 -4.35
C ARG A 263 -4.91 -0.47 -5.59
N GLY A 264 -4.34 -0.56 -6.79
CA GLY A 264 -5.06 -0.36 -8.05
C GLY A 264 -5.34 1.11 -8.41
N MET A 265 -4.73 2.05 -7.69
CA MET A 265 -4.89 3.49 -7.96
C MET A 265 -3.92 3.97 -9.05
N ARG A 266 -4.27 5.10 -9.68
CA ARG A 266 -3.41 5.76 -10.66
C ARG A 266 -2.28 6.49 -9.96
N ALA A 267 -1.04 6.04 -10.16
CA ALA A 267 0.14 6.68 -9.58
C ALA A 267 0.79 7.74 -10.51
N PHE A 268 0.69 7.56 -11.84
CA PHE A 268 1.35 8.43 -12.81
C PHE A 268 0.47 9.60 -13.26
N GLY A 269 1.06 10.79 -13.35
CA GLY A 269 0.35 12.00 -13.79
C GLY A 269 -0.68 12.50 -12.76
N VAL A 270 -0.40 12.30 -11.48
CA VAL A 270 -1.22 12.70 -10.33
C VAL A 270 -0.31 13.48 -9.38
N SER A 271 -0.79 14.60 -8.81
CA SER A 271 -0.02 15.37 -7.84
C SER A 271 0.22 14.57 -6.55
N GLU A 272 1.32 14.85 -5.87
CA GLU A 272 1.67 14.18 -4.61
C GLU A 272 0.56 14.32 -3.56
N GLU A 273 0.02 15.53 -3.39
CA GLU A 273 -1.09 15.82 -2.48
C GLU A 273 -2.30 14.91 -2.74
N ARG A 274 -2.63 14.71 -4.02
CA ARG A 274 -3.73 13.85 -4.42
C ARG A 274 -3.44 12.38 -4.17
N LEU A 275 -2.20 11.93 -4.38
CA LEU A 275 -1.78 10.56 -4.03
C LEU A 275 -1.87 10.33 -2.52
N ARG A 276 -1.39 11.27 -1.70
CA ARG A 276 -1.48 11.19 -0.23
C ARG A 276 -2.93 11.13 0.22
N MET A 277 -3.79 11.99 -0.31
CA MET A 277 -5.21 11.99 0.01
C MET A 277 -5.90 10.68 -0.37
N GLN A 278 -5.63 10.16 -1.57
CA GLN A 278 -6.21 8.90 -2.02
C GLN A 278 -5.76 7.71 -1.16
N LEU A 279 -4.48 7.68 -0.76
CA LEU A 279 -3.96 6.63 0.09
C LEU A 279 -4.50 6.73 1.52
N LYS A 280 -4.63 7.94 2.08
CA LYS A 280 -5.26 8.17 3.39
C LYS A 280 -6.69 7.65 3.41
N GLN A 281 -7.49 8.00 2.39
CA GLN A 281 -8.86 7.50 2.27
C GLN A 281 -8.92 5.97 2.13
N TRP A 282 -8.00 5.37 1.36
CA TRP A 282 -7.95 3.91 1.26
C TRP A 282 -7.69 3.27 2.62
N ILE A 283 -6.68 3.77 3.35
CA ILE A 283 -6.27 3.21 4.66
C ILE A 283 -7.39 3.35 5.68
N GLU A 284 -8.07 4.50 5.71
CA GLU A 284 -9.24 4.72 6.55
C GLU A 284 -10.33 3.67 6.29
N LEU A 285 -10.57 3.33 5.03
CA LEU A 285 -11.56 2.33 4.63
C LEU A 285 -11.07 0.88 4.78
N SER A 286 -9.77 0.62 4.72
CA SER A 286 -9.24 -0.75 4.72
C SER A 286 -8.98 -1.29 6.13
N ILE A 287 -8.72 -0.39 7.09
CA ILE A 287 -8.53 -0.76 8.49
C ILE A 287 -9.85 -1.19 9.14
N ASP A 288 -10.97 -0.53 8.82
CA ASP A 288 -12.29 -0.90 9.35
C ASP A 288 -12.78 -2.23 8.77
N ASP A 289 -12.94 -3.24 9.64
CA ASP A 289 -13.42 -4.58 9.28
C ASP A 289 -14.89 -4.62 8.84
N LYS A 290 -15.66 -3.56 9.11
CA LYS A 290 -17.07 -3.49 8.72
C LYS A 290 -17.27 -3.18 7.24
N ILE A 291 -16.21 -2.77 6.53
CA ILE A 291 -16.32 -2.32 5.16
C ILE A 291 -16.22 -3.51 4.18
N PRO A 292 -17.20 -3.71 3.29
CA PRO A 292 -17.16 -4.79 2.32
C PRO A 292 -15.92 -4.72 1.40
N PRO A 293 -15.19 -5.84 1.20
CA PRO A 293 -14.05 -5.94 0.27
C PRO A 293 -14.34 -5.43 -1.14
N SER A 294 -15.55 -5.69 -1.64
CA SER A 294 -16.00 -5.26 -2.96
C SER A 294 -16.19 -3.75 -3.06
N LEU A 295 -16.70 -3.10 -2.00
CA LEU A 295 -16.80 -1.64 -1.91
C LEU A 295 -15.42 -1.01 -1.97
N LEU A 296 -14.48 -1.52 -1.18
CA LEU A 296 -13.11 -1.02 -1.14
C LEU A 296 -12.47 -1.08 -2.54
N LEU A 297 -12.61 -2.20 -3.25
CA LEU A 297 -12.06 -2.38 -4.59
C LEU A 297 -12.75 -1.51 -5.65
N LEU A 298 -14.08 -1.49 -5.68
CA LEU A 298 -14.84 -0.73 -6.67
C LEU A 298 -14.73 0.78 -6.45
N SER A 299 -14.56 1.23 -5.19
CA SER A 299 -14.32 2.64 -4.87
C SER A 299 -13.11 3.24 -5.60
N ARG A 300 -12.12 2.42 -5.94
CA ARG A 300 -10.93 2.87 -6.68
C ARG A 300 -11.15 2.93 -8.19
N VAL A 301 -12.05 2.11 -8.71
CA VAL A 301 -12.38 2.07 -10.14
C VAL A 301 -13.05 3.37 -10.59
N PHE A 302 -13.73 4.09 -9.70
CA PHE A 302 -14.36 5.40 -9.99
C PHE A 302 -13.36 6.49 -10.37
N TYR A 303 -12.12 6.38 -9.91
CA TYR A 303 -11.08 7.38 -10.14
C TYR A 303 -10.25 7.13 -11.42
N LEU A 304 -10.60 6.10 -12.21
CA LEU A 304 -9.95 5.80 -13.49
C LEU A 304 -10.70 6.50 -14.64
N PRO A 305 -10.08 7.45 -15.36
CA PRO A 305 -10.74 8.17 -16.48
C PRO A 305 -10.94 7.27 -17.71
N GLU A 306 -12.02 7.53 -18.47
CA GLU A 306 -12.43 6.77 -19.67
C GLU A 306 -11.56 7.06 -20.91
N ASP A 307 -11.15 8.32 -21.10
CA ASP A 307 -10.69 8.79 -22.43
C ASP A 307 -9.44 9.64 -22.34
N ILE A 308 -8.27 9.02 -22.25
CA ILE A 308 -7.03 9.77 -22.45
C ILE A 308 -5.96 8.88 -23.07
N ASN A 309 -5.41 9.34 -24.20
CA ASN A 309 -4.09 8.94 -24.66
C ASN A 309 -3.06 9.24 -23.56
N PHE A 310 -2.85 8.26 -22.69
CA PHE A 310 -1.95 8.28 -21.53
C PHE A 310 -0.56 8.81 -21.88
N ALA A 311 -0.09 8.54 -23.11
CA ALA A 311 1.17 9.04 -23.63
C ALA A 311 1.21 10.57 -23.73
N ASP A 312 0.11 11.22 -24.09
CA ASP A 312 0.06 12.68 -24.29
C ASP A 312 0.01 13.43 -22.95
N ARG A 313 -0.68 12.87 -21.94
CA ARG A 313 -0.69 13.47 -20.59
C ARG A 313 0.58 13.18 -19.81
N ILE A 314 1.19 12.00 -19.95
CA ILE A 314 2.53 11.77 -19.39
C ILE A 314 3.52 12.76 -19.99
N LYS A 315 3.53 12.97 -21.32
CA LYS A 315 4.40 13.97 -21.94
C LYS A 315 4.13 15.39 -21.42
N ALA A 316 2.86 15.78 -21.27
CA ALA A 316 2.49 17.09 -20.76
C ALA A 316 2.85 17.27 -19.27
N THR A 317 2.66 16.24 -18.43
CA THR A 317 3.06 16.28 -17.02
C THR A 317 4.58 16.22 -16.86
N LEU A 318 5.30 15.44 -17.69
CA LEU A 318 6.76 15.44 -17.72
C LEU A 318 7.33 16.80 -18.12
N ALA A 319 6.66 17.51 -19.02
CA ALA A 319 7.02 18.87 -19.41
C ALA A 319 6.71 19.92 -18.32
N GLN A 320 5.97 19.57 -17.27
CA GLN A 320 5.53 20.45 -16.19
C GLN A 320 6.14 20.10 -14.82
N LEU A 321 7.02 19.10 -14.74
CA LEU A 321 7.68 18.73 -13.49
C LEU A 321 8.81 19.72 -13.17
N PRO A 322 8.89 20.27 -11.94
CA PRO A 322 9.99 21.12 -11.49
C PRO A 322 11.34 20.36 -11.54
N GLU A 323 12.43 21.08 -11.82
CA GLU A 323 13.79 20.49 -11.92
C GLU A 323 14.33 19.93 -10.58
N ASP A 324 13.67 20.22 -9.46
CA ASP A 324 14.08 19.89 -8.08
C ASP A 324 13.72 18.47 -7.60
N MET A 325 13.37 17.54 -8.49
CA MET A 325 13.15 16.14 -8.09
C MET A 325 14.49 15.44 -7.80
N SER A 326 14.60 14.85 -6.62
CA SER A 326 15.76 14.04 -6.21
C SER A 326 16.16 13.03 -7.29
N GLU A 327 17.48 12.82 -7.49
CA GLU A 327 18.02 11.88 -8.48
C GLU A 327 17.40 10.48 -8.36
N GLN A 328 17.03 10.08 -7.14
CA GLN A 328 16.35 8.82 -6.83
C GLN A 328 14.96 8.70 -7.51
N THR A 329 14.21 9.80 -7.62
CA THR A 329 12.92 9.81 -8.32
C THR A 329 13.10 9.84 -9.84
N ARG A 330 14.09 10.57 -10.37
CA ARG A 330 14.43 10.54 -11.81
C ARG A 330 14.92 9.16 -12.24
N GLN A 331 15.70 8.49 -11.39
CA GLN A 331 16.20 7.13 -11.65
C GLN A 331 15.08 6.08 -11.53
N LYS A 332 14.15 6.18 -10.57
CA LYS A 332 12.97 5.29 -10.52
C LYS A 332 11.98 5.57 -11.67
N LEU A 333 11.84 6.81 -12.11
CA LEU A 333 11.10 7.16 -13.32
C LEU A 333 11.78 6.56 -14.56
N SER A 334 13.12 6.59 -14.67
CA SER A 334 13.83 5.92 -15.77
C SER A 334 13.75 4.39 -15.70
N GLN A 335 13.63 3.79 -14.49
CA GLN A 335 13.33 2.36 -14.30
C GLN A 335 11.95 1.98 -14.86
N ILE A 336 11.02 2.92 -14.87
CA ILE A 336 9.63 2.74 -15.31
C ILE A 336 9.43 3.19 -16.77
N GLU A 337 10.21 4.15 -17.24
CA GLU A 337 10.19 4.71 -18.61
C GLU A 337 11.01 3.92 -19.63
N GLY A 338 11.71 2.86 -19.19
CA GLY A 338 12.54 2.08 -20.10
C GLY A 338 13.87 2.71 -20.45
N GLY A 339 14.31 3.68 -19.64
CA GLY A 339 15.67 4.17 -19.73
C GLY A 339 16.64 3.01 -19.54
N THR A 340 17.63 2.92 -20.42
CA THR A 340 18.76 2.02 -20.24
C THR A 340 19.58 2.51 -19.04
N ILE A 341 19.20 2.11 -17.84
CA ILE A 341 19.98 2.41 -16.64
C ILE A 341 21.25 1.57 -16.72
N ASN A 342 22.39 2.25 -16.64
CA ASN A 342 23.68 1.57 -16.63
C ASN A 342 23.78 0.68 -15.38
N PHE A 343 24.52 -0.43 -15.50
CA PHE A 343 24.69 -1.34 -14.37
C PHE A 343 25.30 -0.64 -13.14
N GLU A 344 26.22 0.29 -13.35
CA GLU A 344 26.88 1.06 -12.29
C GLU A 344 25.88 1.91 -11.52
N GLU A 345 25.00 2.62 -12.22
CA GLU A 345 23.90 3.41 -11.64
C GLU A 345 22.94 2.53 -10.82
N ARG A 346 22.58 1.32 -11.31
CA ARG A 346 21.75 0.38 -10.54
C ARG A 346 22.43 -0.11 -9.27
N LEU A 347 23.73 -0.35 -9.34
CA LEU A 347 24.52 -0.84 -8.22
C LEU A 347 24.71 0.26 -7.16
N GLU A 348 24.92 1.50 -7.59
CA GLU A 348 24.96 2.67 -6.71
C GLU A 348 23.61 2.92 -6.06
N LEU A 349 22.52 2.86 -6.82
CA LEU A 349 21.16 2.98 -6.30
C LEU A 349 20.82 1.90 -5.27
N LEU A 350 21.20 0.64 -5.52
CA LEU A 350 20.92 -0.42 -4.55
C LEU A 350 21.70 -0.21 -3.24
N LYS A 351 22.95 0.27 -3.33
CA LYS A 351 23.76 0.63 -2.17
C LYS A 351 23.23 1.86 -1.45
N SER A 352 22.75 2.88 -2.16
CA SER A 352 22.16 4.06 -1.55
C SER A 352 20.88 3.67 -0.80
N ILE A 353 20.01 2.87 -1.42
CA ILE A 353 18.82 2.33 -0.75
C ILE A 353 19.20 1.54 0.51
N GLU A 354 20.23 0.67 0.46
CA GLU A 354 20.66 -0.07 1.65
C GLU A 354 21.12 0.88 2.77
N LYS A 355 21.87 1.94 2.43
CA LYS A 355 22.31 2.95 3.42
C LYS A 355 21.12 3.71 4.00
N ASP A 356 20.23 4.19 3.13
CA ASP A 356 19.04 4.96 3.51
C ASP A 356 18.18 4.12 4.47
N LEU A 357 17.96 2.83 4.18
CA LEU A 357 17.21 1.93 5.07
C LEU A 357 17.89 1.71 6.43
N ILE A 358 19.22 1.61 6.46
CA ILE A 358 19.97 1.48 7.72
C ILE A 358 19.85 2.77 8.54
N GLU A 359 19.91 3.93 7.91
CA GLU A 359 19.76 5.22 8.57
C GLU A 359 18.35 5.44 9.09
N GLU A 360 17.32 5.17 8.26
CA GLU A 360 15.92 5.20 8.67
C GLU A 360 15.66 4.31 9.87
N ARG A 361 16.21 3.09 9.89
CA ARG A 361 16.09 2.20 11.05
C ARG A 361 16.74 2.78 12.31
N LYS A 362 17.91 3.41 12.18
CA LYS A 362 18.57 4.06 13.33
C LYS A 362 17.73 5.22 13.85
N LEU A 363 17.13 6.00 12.95
CA LEU A 363 16.23 7.09 13.31
C LEU A 363 14.97 6.57 14.01
N THR A 364 14.31 5.55 13.46
CA THR A 364 13.12 4.96 14.10
C THR A 364 13.44 4.34 15.46
N ALA A 365 14.60 3.69 15.60
CA ALA A 365 15.06 3.17 16.89
C ALA A 365 15.29 4.29 17.91
N ARG A 366 15.94 5.40 17.52
CA ARG A 366 16.14 6.57 18.38
C ARG A 366 14.83 7.20 18.81
N ILE A 367 13.89 7.40 17.87
CA ILE A 367 12.56 7.95 18.17
C ILE A 367 11.82 7.05 19.16
N ALA A 368 11.87 5.72 18.97
CA ALA A 368 11.24 4.76 19.87
C ALA A 368 11.89 4.76 21.27
N GLU A 369 13.21 4.91 21.36
CA GLU A 369 13.93 5.06 22.63
C GLU A 369 13.56 6.36 23.36
N GLU A 370 13.51 7.49 22.64
CA GLU A 370 13.07 8.78 23.18
C GLU A 370 11.62 8.73 23.65
N GLN A 371 10.72 8.07 22.92
CA GLN A 371 9.33 7.88 23.34
C GLN A 371 9.25 7.05 24.62
N LYS A 372 9.99 5.94 24.70
CA LYS A 372 10.04 5.10 25.91
C LYS A 372 10.63 5.85 27.10
N GLN A 373 11.62 6.71 26.89
CA GLN A 373 12.17 7.56 27.95
C GLN A 373 11.12 8.58 28.43
N LYS A 374 10.44 9.27 27.50
CA LYS A 374 9.36 10.21 27.83
C LYS A 374 8.20 9.53 28.56
N GLU A 375 7.82 8.31 28.18
CA GLU A 375 6.79 7.53 28.89
C GLU A 375 7.25 7.14 30.30
N LYS A 376 8.49 6.66 30.46
CA LYS A 376 9.06 6.36 31.78
C LYS A 376 9.14 7.59 32.68
N GLU A 377 9.52 8.74 32.13
CA GLU A 377 9.55 10.02 32.85
C GLU A 377 8.15 10.45 33.29
N LYS A 378 7.14 10.29 32.42
CA LYS A 378 5.73 10.56 32.77
C LYS A 378 5.23 9.64 33.89
N VAL A 379 5.45 8.33 33.77
CA VAL A 379 5.04 7.35 34.79
C VAL A 379 5.75 7.65 36.12
N ASN A 380 7.05 7.93 36.10
CA ASN A 380 7.79 8.29 37.32
C ASN A 380 7.30 9.62 37.92
N ALA A 381 6.93 10.61 37.10
CA ALA A 381 6.36 11.86 37.59
C ALA A 381 4.98 11.65 38.25
N GLU A 382 4.16 10.75 37.69
CA GLU A 382 2.84 10.40 38.21
C GLU A 382 2.94 9.62 39.53
N VAL A 383 3.84 8.64 39.61
CA VAL A 383 4.14 7.87 40.85
C VAL A 383 4.66 8.77 41.95
N ASN A 384 5.59 9.69 41.64
CA ASN A 384 6.10 10.65 42.61
C ASN A 384 5.03 11.64 43.10
N LYS A 385 4.01 11.90 42.29
CA LYS A 385 2.89 12.77 42.68
C LYS A 385 1.95 12.04 43.63
N THR A 386 1.58 10.80 43.31
CA THR A 386 0.76 9.95 44.20
C THR A 386 1.45 9.65 45.52
N GLU A 387 2.77 9.43 45.52
CA GLU A 387 3.52 9.23 46.78
C GLU A 387 3.58 10.48 47.67
N LYS A 388 3.50 11.69 47.08
CA LYS A 388 3.41 12.93 47.83
C LYS A 388 2.02 13.13 48.42
N GLU A 389 0.99 12.86 47.63
CA GLU A 389 -0.41 12.93 48.07
C GLU A 389 -0.67 11.91 49.20
N GLU A 390 -0.19 10.67 49.10
CA GLU A 390 -0.30 9.68 50.19
C GLU A 390 0.46 10.06 51.46
N LYS A 391 1.60 10.75 51.35
CA LYS A 391 2.36 11.23 52.51
C LYS A 391 1.69 12.41 53.18
N GLU A 392 1.07 13.30 52.40
CA GLU A 392 0.27 14.41 52.93
C GLU A 392 -1.00 13.90 53.63
N ASP A 393 -1.69 12.91 53.05
CA ASP A 393 -2.87 12.30 53.67
C ASP A 393 -2.54 11.58 54.99
N LYS A 394 -1.42 10.82 55.05
CA LYS A 394 -0.98 10.17 56.29
C LYS A 394 -0.60 11.16 57.38
N ASN A 395 0.08 12.25 57.03
CA ASN A 395 0.41 13.30 57.99
C ASN A 395 -0.85 13.98 58.55
N LEU A 396 -1.85 14.21 57.70
CA LEU A 396 -3.14 14.75 58.12
C LEU A 396 -3.89 13.78 59.05
N GLU A 397 -3.84 12.47 58.78
CA GLU A 397 -4.44 11.44 59.62
C GLU A 397 -3.78 11.37 61.02
N GLU A 398 -2.44 11.40 61.07
CA GLU A 398 -1.68 11.47 62.34
C GLU A 398 -2.00 12.75 63.12
N ASP A 399 -2.11 13.90 62.44
CA ASP A 399 -2.48 15.17 63.06
C ASP A 399 -3.91 15.12 63.66
N ILE A 400 -4.86 14.49 62.96
CA ILE A 400 -6.25 14.32 63.43
C ILE A 400 -6.30 13.41 64.67
N GLU A 401 -5.63 12.24 64.64
CA GLU A 401 -5.57 11.34 65.80
C GLU A 401 -4.98 12.03 67.03
N THR A 402 -3.94 12.85 66.82
CA THR A 402 -3.29 13.60 67.90
C THR A 402 -4.23 14.63 68.53
N VAL A 403 -5.07 15.28 67.72
CA VAL A 403 -6.08 16.25 68.19
C VAL A 403 -7.22 15.54 68.92
N GLU A 404 -7.70 14.41 68.41
CA GLU A 404 -8.74 13.61 69.05
C GLU A 404 -8.31 13.08 70.42
N TRP A 405 -7.09 12.54 70.52
CA TRP A 405 -6.51 12.10 71.78
C TRP A 405 -6.43 13.24 72.81
N LYS A 406 -5.95 14.42 72.40
CA LYS A 406 -5.93 15.61 73.27
C LYS A 406 -7.34 16.02 73.73
N ALA A 407 -8.32 16.00 72.82
CA ALA A 407 -9.70 16.33 73.15
C ALA A 407 -10.32 15.32 74.12
N GLN A 408 -10.01 14.03 73.98
CA GLN A 408 -10.48 12.98 74.88
C GLN A 408 -9.88 13.14 76.28
N VAL A 409 -8.57 13.38 76.38
CA VAL A 409 -7.90 13.65 77.66
C VAL A 409 -8.51 14.88 78.37
N ILE A 410 -8.86 15.93 77.63
CA ILE A 410 -9.53 17.11 78.20
C ILE A 410 -10.93 16.75 78.71
N ARG A 411 -11.71 15.94 77.96
CA ARG A 411 -13.05 15.50 78.40
C ARG A 411 -12.97 14.63 79.66
N GLU A 412 -12.08 13.65 79.70
CA GLU A 412 -11.88 12.78 80.87
C GLU A 412 -11.45 13.60 82.10
N ARG A 413 -10.58 14.60 81.91
CA ARG A 413 -10.17 15.51 82.98
C ARG A 413 -11.34 16.37 83.47
N PHE A 414 -12.17 16.89 82.56
CA PHE A 414 -13.36 17.66 82.90
C PHE A 414 -14.42 16.83 83.63
N GLU A 415 -14.63 15.57 83.22
CA GLU A 415 -15.54 14.62 83.89
C GLU A 415 -15.03 14.23 85.28
N ALA A 416 -13.73 13.99 85.43
CA ALA A 416 -13.10 13.73 86.72
C ALA A 416 -13.17 14.93 87.68
N GLU A 417 -13.13 16.15 87.14
CA GLU A 417 -13.30 17.40 87.89
C GLU A 417 -14.77 17.59 88.32
N LYS A 418 -15.73 17.31 87.42
CA LYS A 418 -17.17 17.22 87.74
C LYS A 418 -17.49 16.19 88.82
N ALA A 419 -16.79 15.05 88.83
CA ALA A 419 -17.01 14.00 89.83
C ALA A 419 -16.48 14.36 91.23
N LYS A 420 -15.57 15.34 91.32
CA LYS A 420 -15.02 15.86 92.59
C LYS A 420 -15.80 17.05 93.14
N ASP A 421 -16.76 17.59 92.39
CA ASP A 421 -17.59 18.72 92.80
C ASP A 421 -18.89 18.23 93.51
N PRO A 422 -19.05 18.44 94.82
CA PRO A 422 -20.19 17.91 95.58
C PRO A 422 -21.55 18.55 95.25
N GLU A 423 -21.61 19.63 94.46
CA GLU A 423 -22.88 20.27 94.08
C GLU A 423 -23.62 19.60 92.90
N PHE A 424 -23.02 18.66 92.16
CA PHE A 424 -23.71 18.01 91.03
C PHE A 424 -24.50 16.74 91.39
N LYS A 425 -24.39 16.23 92.62
CA LYS A 425 -25.16 15.06 93.10
C LYS A 425 -26.61 15.36 93.51
N GLN A 426 -27.10 16.60 93.36
CA GLN A 426 -28.45 16.99 93.80
C GLN A 426 -29.44 17.40 92.70
N LYS A 427 -29.11 17.24 91.41
CA LYS A 427 -30.10 17.41 90.33
C LYS A 427 -30.10 16.21 89.40
N ASN A 428 -30.73 15.13 89.87
CA ASN A 428 -31.49 14.15 89.07
C ASN A 428 -31.98 13.04 90.04
N ILE A 429 -33.03 13.36 90.79
CA ILE A 429 -34.07 12.42 91.24
C ILE A 429 -35.38 12.95 90.69
#